data_AF-A0A2T4VMT1-F1
#
_entry.id   AF-A0A2T4VMT1-F1
#
_cell.length_a   1.000
_cell.length_b   1.000
_cell.length_c   1.000
_cell.angle_alpha   90.00
_cell.angle_beta   90.00
_cell.angle_gamma   90.00
#
_symmetry.space_group_name_H-M   'P 1'
#
loop_
_entity.id
_entity.type
_entity.pdbx_description
1 polymer ?
#
loop_
_entity_poly.entity_id
_entity_poly.type
_entity_poly.pdbx_seq_one_letter_code
_entity_poly.pdbx_strand_id
1 'polypeptide(L)'
;MNLGFLTNLTILANAGGGAERTLFEEIARRWEAGQWGMYPIATCLVFALAIMIERGIVLFGKASINKDAFLRGLKKHIYAGDLDKAINYVAGQKQTPLTQVIKAGLMNVPKGEEEVQAALDEASLRETPKIEARTGYLAMLGNAAMLAGLLGTVSGLIACFEAVANVNPADKATILANGISEAMNCTGFGLLTAIPSVIAFSILSGRATSLVNDINETSVAVLNLIVNNRDKFKNATVSAASGRHEEE
;
A
#
# COMPACT_ATOMS: atom_id res chain seq x y z
N MET A 1 0.69 13.28 -41.47
CA MET A 1 1.32 13.00 -40.16
C MET A 1 2.82 13.20 -40.35
N ASN A 2 3.38 14.26 -39.77
CA ASN A 2 4.66 14.83 -40.16
C ASN A 2 5.83 13.96 -39.63
N LEU A 3 6.57 13.30 -40.53
CA LEU A 3 7.74 12.47 -40.19
C LEU A 3 8.92 13.27 -39.60
N GLY A 4 8.88 14.61 -39.60
CA GLY A 4 9.95 15.47 -39.08
C GLY A 4 10.23 15.34 -37.57
N PHE A 5 9.28 14.84 -36.78
CA PHE A 5 9.49 14.60 -35.34
C PHE A 5 10.48 13.46 -35.09
N LEU A 6 10.44 12.41 -35.91
CA LEU A 6 11.33 11.25 -35.78
C LEU A 6 12.74 11.55 -36.30
N THR A 7 12.86 12.39 -37.33
CA THR A 7 14.15 12.85 -37.86
C THR A 7 14.88 13.80 -36.90
N ASN A 8 14.14 14.65 -36.17
CA ASN A 8 14.74 15.47 -35.10
C ASN A 8 15.21 14.62 -33.91
N LEU A 9 14.54 13.50 -33.62
CA LEU A 9 14.95 12.58 -32.56
C LEU A 9 16.26 11.86 -32.90
N THR A 10 16.47 11.45 -34.16
CA THR A 10 17.71 10.80 -34.61
C THR A 10 18.88 11.77 -34.75
N ILE A 11 18.63 13.03 -35.12
CA ILE A 11 19.67 14.07 -35.13
C ILE A 11 20.11 14.41 -33.70
N LEU A 12 19.19 14.44 -32.72
CA LEU A 12 19.53 14.60 -31.30
C LEU A 12 20.30 13.38 -30.74
N ALA A 13 19.97 12.17 -31.19
CA ALA A 13 20.70 10.97 -30.81
C ALA A 13 22.12 10.91 -31.41
N ASN A 14 22.32 11.43 -32.63
CA ASN A 14 23.61 11.40 -33.32
C ASN A 14 24.50 12.64 -33.08
N ALA A 15 23.97 13.70 -32.48
CA ALA A 15 24.74 14.87 -32.05
C ALA A 15 25.49 14.64 -30.72
N GLY A 16 25.20 13.55 -30.01
CA GLY A 16 25.88 13.12 -28.79
C GLY A 16 27.12 12.27 -29.06
N GLY A 17 28.11 12.82 -29.77
CA GLY A 17 29.43 12.21 -29.83
C GLY A 17 30.14 12.29 -28.47
N GLY A 18 30.06 11.23 -27.65
CA GLY A 18 30.85 11.14 -26.43
C GLY A 18 30.41 10.06 -25.43
N ALA A 19 30.98 8.85 -25.58
CA ALA A 19 30.89 7.68 -24.70
C ALA A 19 29.47 7.12 -24.45
N GLU A 20 29.30 5.80 -24.47
CA GLU A 20 28.15 5.16 -23.80
C GLU A 20 28.27 5.46 -22.29
N ARG A 21 27.82 6.65 -21.88
CA ARG A 21 27.69 7.00 -20.48
C ARG A 21 26.54 6.18 -19.92
N THR A 22 26.78 5.50 -18.81
CA THR A 22 25.72 4.71 -18.19
C THR A 22 24.59 5.65 -17.74
N LEU A 23 23.33 5.22 -17.84
CA LEU A 23 22.17 6.00 -17.37
C LEU A 23 22.35 6.50 -15.92
N PHE A 24 23.10 5.75 -15.12
CA PHE A 24 23.45 6.10 -13.74
C PHE A 24 24.38 7.31 -13.64
N GLU A 25 25.39 7.41 -14.52
CA GLU A 25 26.29 8.58 -14.59
C GLU A 25 25.54 9.85 -15.00
N GLU A 26 24.57 9.74 -15.91
CA GLU A 26 23.75 10.89 -16.30
C GLU A 26 22.83 11.37 -15.18
N ILE A 27 22.24 10.43 -14.42
CA ILE A 27 21.40 10.74 -13.26
C ILE A 27 22.24 11.37 -12.14
N ALA A 28 23.41 10.82 -11.84
CA ALA A 28 24.31 11.33 -10.80
C ALA A 28 24.76 12.77 -11.11
N ARG A 29 25.11 13.07 -12.37
CA ARG A 29 25.47 14.42 -12.79
C ARG A 29 24.31 15.41 -12.63
N ARG A 30 23.09 15.01 -13.02
CA ARG A 30 21.88 15.86 -12.86
C ARG A 30 21.50 16.07 -11.40
N TRP A 31 21.82 15.10 -10.53
CA TRP A 31 21.63 15.21 -9.09
C TRP A 31 22.59 16.19 -8.43
N GLU A 32 23.88 16.13 -8.78
CA GLU A 32 24.89 17.09 -8.32
C GLU A 32 24.54 18.52 -8.74
N ALA A 33 23.98 18.65 -9.94
CA ALA A 33 23.40 19.89 -10.47
C ALA A 33 21.94 20.10 -10.06
N GLY A 34 21.50 19.73 -8.86
CA GLY A 34 20.15 20.03 -8.37
C GLY A 34 20.14 20.86 -7.08
N GLN A 35 21.33 21.19 -6.57
CA GLN A 35 21.57 21.99 -5.37
C GLN A 35 20.73 21.50 -4.17
N TRP A 36 20.38 22.40 -3.26
CA TRP A 36 19.66 22.09 -2.02
C TRP A 36 18.28 21.43 -2.25
N GLY A 37 17.58 21.77 -3.35
CA GLY A 37 16.23 21.28 -3.65
C GLY A 37 16.11 19.76 -3.84
N MET A 38 17.24 19.08 -4.08
CA MET A 38 17.31 17.63 -4.22
C MET A 38 17.10 16.87 -2.91
N TYR A 39 17.62 17.37 -1.77
CA TYR A 39 17.60 16.63 -0.51
C TYR A 39 16.18 16.28 -0.01
N PRO A 40 15.20 17.19 -0.04
CA PRO A 40 13.83 16.86 0.33
C PRO A 40 13.19 15.82 -0.59
N ILE A 41 13.49 15.85 -1.89
CA ILE A 41 12.97 14.89 -2.88
C ILE A 41 13.55 13.49 -2.62
N ALA A 42 14.87 13.38 -2.41
CA ALA A 42 15.50 12.10 -2.03
C ALA A 42 14.89 11.52 -0.76
N THR A 43 14.68 12.38 0.24
CA THR A 43 14.10 11.95 1.52
C THR A 43 12.71 11.35 1.27
N CYS A 44 11.85 12.04 0.51
CA CYS A 44 10.54 11.52 0.15
C CYS A 44 10.62 10.19 -0.62
N LEU A 45 11.57 10.06 -1.56
CA LEU A 45 11.78 8.84 -2.34
C LEU A 45 12.17 7.64 -1.45
N VAL A 46 13.12 7.82 -0.54
CA VAL A 46 13.57 6.74 0.36
C VAL A 46 12.42 6.26 1.25
N PHE A 47 11.69 7.19 1.87
CA PHE A 47 10.52 6.83 2.69
C PHE A 47 9.40 6.19 1.85
N ALA A 48 9.14 6.69 0.65
CA ALA A 48 8.11 6.13 -0.23
C ALA A 48 8.47 4.69 -0.64
N LEU A 49 9.72 4.43 -1.02
CA LEU A 49 10.19 3.08 -1.37
C LEU A 49 10.13 2.13 -0.16
N ALA A 50 10.55 2.59 1.02
CA ALA A 50 10.47 1.79 2.25
C ALA A 50 9.02 1.35 2.55
N ILE A 51 8.09 2.31 2.52
CA ILE A 51 6.66 2.03 2.75
C ILE A 51 6.10 1.14 1.63
N MET A 52 6.45 1.39 0.38
CA MET A 52 5.99 0.61 -0.78
C MET A 52 6.36 -0.87 -0.63
N ILE A 53 7.62 -1.17 -0.27
CA ILE A 53 8.10 -2.54 -0.12
C ILE A 53 7.47 -3.21 1.12
N GLU A 54 7.49 -2.53 2.28
CA GLU A 54 6.91 -3.06 3.52
C GLU A 54 5.44 -3.45 3.30
N ARG A 55 4.65 -2.52 2.75
CA ARG A 55 3.21 -2.71 2.55
C ARG A 55 2.91 -3.70 1.44
N GLY A 56 3.71 -3.73 0.37
CA GLY A 56 3.62 -4.77 -0.66
C GLY A 56 3.72 -6.17 -0.07
N ILE A 57 4.73 -6.42 0.77
CA ILE A 57 4.93 -7.73 1.41
C ILE A 57 3.81 -8.06 2.40
N VAL A 58 3.35 -7.09 3.19
CA VAL A 58 2.30 -7.32 4.20
C VAL A 58 0.94 -7.61 3.54
N LEU A 59 0.52 -6.80 2.56
CA LEU A 59 -0.82 -6.91 1.96
C LEU A 59 -0.94 -8.10 1.00
N PHE A 60 0.05 -8.30 0.12
CA PHE A 60 0.01 -9.41 -0.84
C PHE A 60 0.49 -10.73 -0.23
N GLY A 61 1.42 -10.67 0.72
CA GLY A 61 1.95 -11.84 1.41
C GLY A 61 1.16 -12.16 2.68
N LYS A 62 1.45 -11.45 3.78
CA LYS A 62 1.02 -11.84 5.14
C LYS A 62 -0.49 -11.79 5.36
N ALA A 63 -1.18 -10.79 4.82
CA ALA A 63 -2.61 -10.58 5.03
C ALA A 63 -3.51 -11.41 4.09
N SER A 64 -2.97 -11.90 2.97
CA SER A 64 -3.75 -12.66 1.99
C SER A 64 -3.98 -14.11 2.44
N ILE A 65 -5.23 -14.56 2.28
CA ILE A 65 -5.69 -15.95 2.46
C ILE A 65 -6.68 -16.29 1.33
N ASN A 66 -6.73 -17.56 0.91
CA ASN A 66 -7.76 -18.02 -0.02
C ASN A 66 -9.09 -18.13 0.74
N LYS A 67 -9.91 -17.06 0.63
CA LYS A 67 -11.20 -16.94 1.30
C LYS A 67 -12.13 -18.12 1.01
N ASP A 68 -12.22 -18.56 -0.25
CA ASP A 68 -13.14 -19.63 -0.63
C ASP A 68 -12.73 -20.98 -0.03
N ALA A 69 -11.43 -21.30 -0.07
CA ALA A 69 -10.89 -22.50 0.56
C ALA A 69 -11.09 -22.46 2.09
N PHE A 70 -10.82 -21.30 2.69
CA PHE A 70 -11.03 -21.07 4.11
C PHE A 70 -12.49 -21.29 4.52
N LEU A 71 -13.44 -20.64 3.82
CA LEU A 71 -14.87 -20.76 4.06
C LEU A 71 -15.41 -22.17 3.82
N ARG A 72 -14.93 -22.89 2.80
CA ARG A 72 -15.33 -24.29 2.56
C ARG A 72 -14.95 -25.19 3.73
N GLY A 73 -13.72 -25.08 4.24
CA GLY A 73 -13.29 -25.85 5.40
C GLY A 73 -14.04 -25.47 6.67
N LEU A 74 -14.30 -24.18 6.88
CA LEU A 74 -15.06 -23.71 8.03
C LEU A 74 -16.52 -24.19 8.01
N LYS A 75 -17.18 -24.11 6.85
CA LYS A 75 -18.55 -24.62 6.64
C LYS A 75 -18.69 -26.08 7.03
N LYS A 76 -17.70 -26.93 6.70
CA LYS A 76 -17.70 -28.36 7.05
C LYS A 76 -17.84 -28.58 8.56
N HIS A 77 -17.12 -27.80 9.37
CA HIS A 77 -17.16 -27.92 10.83
C HIS A 77 -18.43 -27.32 11.43
N ILE A 78 -18.89 -26.17 10.91
CA ILE A 78 -20.14 -25.54 11.36
C ILE A 78 -21.36 -26.44 11.06
N TYR A 79 -21.43 -27.06 9.88
CA TYR A 79 -22.55 -27.96 9.54
C TYR A 79 -22.58 -29.24 10.38
N ALA A 80 -21.41 -29.69 10.85
CA ALA A 80 -21.28 -30.80 11.79
C ALA A 80 -21.71 -30.42 13.22
N GLY A 81 -21.91 -29.13 13.52
CA GLY A 81 -22.29 -28.64 14.86
C GLY A 81 -21.14 -28.65 15.88
N ASP A 82 -19.91 -28.90 15.43
CA ASP A 82 -18.74 -29.04 16.29
C ASP A 82 -17.97 -27.71 16.36
N LEU A 83 -18.31 -26.90 17.36
CA LEU A 83 -17.75 -25.57 17.56
C LEU A 83 -16.24 -25.62 17.86
N ASP A 84 -15.80 -26.59 18.66
CA ASP A 84 -14.39 -26.75 19.03
C ASP A 84 -13.54 -27.07 17.80
N LYS A 85 -14.02 -27.96 16.92
CA LYS A 85 -13.33 -28.22 15.65
C LYS A 85 -13.32 -27.00 14.73
N ALA A 86 -14.37 -26.19 14.71
CA ALA A 86 -14.39 -24.95 13.93
C ALA A 86 -13.34 -23.94 14.44
N ILE A 87 -13.25 -23.74 15.76
CA ILE A 87 -12.25 -22.86 16.37
C ILE A 87 -10.82 -23.38 16.11
N ASN A 88 -10.59 -24.68 16.29
CA ASN A 88 -9.30 -25.30 16.04
C ASN A 88 -8.90 -25.24 14.56
N TYR A 89 -9.86 -25.41 13.64
CA TYR A 89 -9.62 -25.22 12.21
C TYR A 89 -9.13 -23.81 11.92
N VAL A 90 -9.80 -22.77 12.43
CA VAL A 90 -9.39 -21.37 12.23
C VAL A 90 -8.03 -21.10 12.89
N ALA A 91 -7.78 -21.64 14.08
CA ALA A 91 -6.50 -21.50 14.78
C ALA A 91 -5.32 -22.16 14.03
N GLY A 92 -5.59 -23.27 13.32
CA GLY A 92 -4.61 -23.96 12.47
C GLY A 92 -4.34 -23.28 11.12
N GLN A 93 -5.12 -22.25 10.76
CA GLN A 93 -4.86 -21.46 9.57
C GLN A 93 -3.81 -20.37 9.83
N LYS A 94 -3.27 -19.84 8.73
CA LYS A 94 -2.40 -18.67 8.75
C LYS A 94 -3.10 -17.51 9.47
N GLN A 95 -2.39 -16.92 10.43
CA GLN A 95 -2.87 -15.77 11.21
C GLN A 95 -3.00 -14.54 10.31
N THR A 96 -4.19 -14.30 9.79
CA THR A 96 -4.56 -13.12 9.01
C THR A 96 -5.64 -12.33 9.72
N PRO A 97 -5.81 -11.02 9.40
CA PRO A 97 -6.93 -10.22 9.90
C PRO A 97 -8.29 -10.94 9.79
N LEU A 98 -8.55 -11.57 8.65
CA LEU A 98 -9.75 -12.38 8.43
C LEU A 98 -9.92 -13.48 9.47
N THR A 99 -8.89 -14.31 9.68
CA THR A 99 -8.97 -15.42 10.65
C THR A 99 -9.16 -14.93 12.08
N GLN A 100 -8.58 -13.79 12.45
CA GLN A 100 -8.73 -13.22 13.80
C GLN A 100 -10.15 -12.74 14.05
N VAL A 101 -10.76 -12.07 13.06
CA VAL A 101 -12.16 -11.65 13.13
C VAL A 101 -13.08 -12.85 13.28
N ILE A 102 -12.94 -13.84 12.40
CA ILE A 102 -13.79 -15.03 12.43
C ILE A 102 -13.61 -15.84 13.73
N LYS A 103 -12.37 -15.96 14.23
CA LYS A 103 -12.09 -16.61 15.51
C LYS A 103 -12.80 -15.91 16.67
N ALA A 104 -12.79 -14.57 16.71
CA ALA A 104 -13.47 -13.81 17.75
C ALA A 104 -14.99 -14.05 17.75
N GLY A 105 -15.61 -14.11 16.56
CA GLY A 105 -17.02 -14.47 16.43
C GLY A 105 -17.32 -15.89 16.92
N LEU A 106 -16.53 -16.89 16.48
CA LEU A 106 -16.73 -18.29 16.89
C LEU A 106 -16.61 -18.50 18.41
N MET A 107 -15.71 -17.79 19.08
CA MET A 107 -15.53 -17.90 20.53
C MET A 107 -16.74 -17.38 21.33
N ASN A 108 -17.58 -16.54 20.74
CA ASN A 108 -18.77 -15.97 21.40
C ASN A 108 -20.08 -16.68 21.03
N VAL A 109 -20.03 -17.72 20.19
CA VAL A 109 -21.21 -18.56 19.84
C VAL A 109 -21.99 -19.05 21.06
N PRO A 110 -21.37 -19.49 22.17
CA PRO A 110 -22.10 -19.94 23.35
C PRO A 110 -22.93 -18.84 24.04
N LYS A 111 -22.56 -17.56 23.86
CA LYS A 111 -23.19 -16.43 24.54
C LYS A 111 -24.44 -15.90 23.83
N GLY A 112 -24.62 -16.23 22.55
CA GLY A 112 -25.78 -15.82 21.75
C GLY A 112 -25.39 -15.09 20.47
N GLU A 113 -26.38 -14.90 19.59
CA GLU A 113 -26.19 -14.28 18.28
C GLU A 113 -25.73 -12.82 18.36
N GLU A 114 -26.33 -12.04 19.26
CA GLU A 114 -25.98 -10.63 19.47
C GLU A 114 -24.52 -10.47 19.89
N GLU A 115 -24.04 -11.35 20.78
CA GLU A 115 -22.64 -11.39 21.23
C GLU A 115 -21.68 -11.84 20.13
N VAL A 116 -22.09 -12.76 19.24
CA VAL A 116 -21.30 -13.16 18.07
C VAL A 116 -21.14 -11.98 17.12
N GLN A 117 -22.24 -11.29 16.81
CA GLN A 117 -22.22 -10.13 15.92
C GLN A 117 -21.35 -9.02 16.50
N ALA A 118 -21.55 -8.69 17.78
CA ALA A 118 -20.74 -7.69 18.48
C ALA A 118 -19.24 -8.04 18.44
N ALA A 119 -18.88 -9.32 18.67
CA ALA A 119 -17.49 -9.76 18.62
C ALA A 119 -16.87 -9.71 17.21
N LEU A 120 -17.65 -10.03 16.16
CA LEU A 120 -17.22 -9.89 14.77
C LEU A 120 -16.96 -8.43 14.41
N ASP A 121 -17.86 -7.53 14.82
CA ASP A 121 -17.76 -6.10 14.56
C ASP A 121 -16.59 -5.45 15.32
N GLU A 122 -16.44 -5.77 16.62
CA GLU A 122 -15.33 -5.29 17.43
C GLU A 122 -13.98 -5.73 16.85
N ALA A 123 -13.86 -7.01 16.49
CA ALA A 123 -12.63 -7.52 15.90
C ALA A 123 -12.37 -6.89 14.52
N SER A 124 -13.41 -6.68 13.70
CA SER A 124 -13.28 -6.03 12.40
C SER A 124 -12.79 -4.58 12.54
N LEU A 125 -13.33 -3.86 13.53
CA LEU A 125 -12.92 -2.49 13.85
C LEU A 125 -11.48 -2.42 14.35
N ARG A 126 -11.00 -3.47 15.04
CA ARG A 126 -9.60 -3.58 15.49
C ARG A 126 -8.62 -3.95 14.38
N GLU A 127 -9.02 -4.83 13.46
CA GLU A 127 -8.11 -5.35 12.42
C GLU A 127 -8.08 -4.49 11.15
N THR A 128 -9.18 -3.84 10.77
CA THR A 128 -9.27 -2.97 9.57
C THR A 128 -8.21 -1.86 9.55
N PRO A 129 -8.00 -1.08 10.62
CA PRO A 129 -6.97 -0.04 10.64
C PRO A 129 -5.56 -0.59 10.40
N LYS A 130 -5.26 -1.84 10.78
CA LYS A 130 -3.95 -2.46 10.54
C LYS A 130 -3.71 -2.75 9.06
N ILE A 131 -4.78 -3.08 8.34
CA ILE A 131 -4.76 -3.28 6.88
C ILE A 131 -4.63 -1.96 6.14
N GLU A 132 -5.17 -0.86 6.66
CA GLU A 132 -5.14 0.46 5.99
C GLU A 132 -3.93 1.32 6.40
N ALA A 133 -3.32 1.03 7.54
CA ALA A 133 -2.24 1.84 8.13
C ALA A 133 -1.11 2.15 7.15
N ARG A 134 -0.59 3.38 7.18
CA ARG A 134 0.59 3.80 6.39
C ARG A 134 0.42 3.84 4.86
N THR A 135 -0.61 3.20 4.28
CA THR A 135 -0.84 3.24 2.82
C THR A 135 -1.04 4.68 2.35
N GLY A 136 -1.79 5.50 3.10
CA GLY A 136 -2.02 6.91 2.79
C GLY A 136 -0.75 7.79 2.76
N TYR A 137 0.32 7.40 3.44
CA TYR A 137 1.58 8.16 3.39
C TYR A 137 2.22 8.14 2.01
N LEU A 138 1.97 7.13 1.18
CA LEU A 138 2.50 7.11 -0.19
C LEU A 138 1.95 8.25 -1.04
N ALA A 139 0.65 8.55 -0.93
CA ALA A 139 0.03 9.68 -1.60
C ALA A 139 0.59 11.01 -1.06
N MET A 140 0.74 11.12 0.26
CA MET A 140 1.32 12.29 0.91
C MET A 140 2.76 12.53 0.44
N LEU A 141 3.61 11.50 0.45
CA LEU A 141 5.02 11.59 0.04
C LEU A 141 5.16 11.90 -1.45
N GLY A 142 4.30 11.33 -2.30
CA GLY A 142 4.26 11.67 -3.72
C GLY A 142 3.95 13.15 -3.95
N ASN A 143 2.92 13.68 -3.27
CA ASN A 143 2.59 15.11 -3.33
C ASN A 143 3.72 15.99 -2.75
N ALA A 144 4.31 15.59 -1.62
CA ALA A 144 5.41 16.30 -1.00
C ALA A 144 6.65 16.37 -1.92
N ALA A 145 7.00 15.26 -2.59
CA ALA A 145 8.09 15.23 -3.56
C ALA A 145 7.85 16.17 -4.75
N MET A 146 6.62 16.21 -5.27
CA MET A 146 6.25 17.12 -6.35
C MET A 146 6.34 18.59 -5.92
N LEU A 147 5.84 18.93 -4.74
CA LEU A 147 5.92 20.29 -4.19
C LEU A 147 7.37 20.69 -3.88
N ALA A 148 8.20 19.76 -3.38
CA ALA A 148 9.63 19.99 -3.19
C ALA A 148 10.35 20.25 -4.53
N GLY A 149 9.99 19.53 -5.59
CA GLY A 149 10.49 19.78 -6.94
C GLY A 149 10.15 21.17 -7.45
N LEU A 150 8.90 21.59 -7.30
CA LEU A 150 8.44 22.94 -7.66
C LEU A 150 9.20 24.01 -6.87
N LEU A 151 9.35 23.84 -5.55
CA LEU A 151 10.11 24.74 -4.70
C LEU A 151 11.56 24.84 -5.16
N GLY A 152 12.21 23.70 -5.44
CA GLY A 152 13.58 23.65 -5.95
C GLY A 152 13.75 24.40 -7.26
N THR A 153 12.79 24.28 -8.18
CA THR A 153 12.81 25.04 -9.45
C THR A 153 12.66 26.54 -9.21
N VAL A 154 11.74 26.96 -8.34
CA VAL A 154 11.57 28.39 -8.01
C VAL A 154 12.83 28.97 -7.37
N SER A 155 13.41 28.28 -6.38
CA SER A 155 14.65 28.71 -5.73
C SER A 155 15.83 28.77 -6.71
N GLY A 156 15.96 27.79 -7.59
CA GLY A 156 16.98 27.77 -8.63
C GLY A 156 16.84 28.97 -9.58
N LEU A 157 15.64 29.23 -10.08
CA LEU A 157 15.38 30.38 -10.95
C LEU A 157 15.70 31.72 -10.28
N ILE A 158 15.36 31.90 -9.00
CA ILE A 158 15.71 33.11 -8.23
C ILE A 158 17.24 33.30 -8.21
N ALA A 159 17.99 32.26 -7.85
CA ALA A 159 19.45 32.31 -7.81
C ALA A 159 20.07 32.63 -9.19
N CYS A 160 19.47 32.11 -10.27
CA CYS A 160 19.93 32.39 -11.63
C CYS A 160 19.77 33.87 -12.02
N PHE A 161 18.61 34.47 -11.73
CA PHE A 161 18.37 35.87 -12.04
C PHE A 161 19.23 36.82 -11.21
N GLU A 162 19.50 36.47 -9.94
CA GLU A 162 20.44 37.20 -9.09
C GLU A 162 21.87 37.14 -9.64
N ALA A 163 22.34 35.95 -10.05
CA ALA A 163 23.68 35.75 -10.58
C ALA A 163 23.93 36.53 -11.88
N VAL A 164 22.91 36.68 -12.74
CA VAL A 164 23.02 37.34 -14.05
C VAL A 164 22.96 38.87 -13.97
N ALA A 165 22.57 39.44 -12.83
CA ALA A 165 22.39 40.89 -12.66
C ALA A 165 23.66 41.68 -13.02
N ASN A 166 24.82 41.24 -12.54
CA ASN A 166 26.09 41.97 -12.66
C ASN A 166 27.10 41.37 -13.66
N VAL A 167 26.68 40.41 -14.48
CA VAL A 167 27.58 39.71 -15.42
C VAL A 167 27.67 40.42 -16.78
N ASN A 168 28.77 40.22 -17.50
CA ASN A 168 28.95 40.70 -18.87
C ASN A 168 27.80 40.21 -19.78
N PRO A 169 27.15 41.09 -20.57
CA PRO A 169 26.09 40.73 -21.51
C PRO A 169 26.37 39.50 -22.40
N ALA A 170 27.64 39.27 -22.77
CA ALA A 170 28.04 38.12 -23.58
C ALA A 170 27.84 36.76 -22.87
N ASP A 171 27.99 36.72 -21.54
CA ASP A 171 27.93 35.47 -20.75
C ASP A 171 26.55 35.24 -20.12
N LYS A 172 25.70 36.28 -20.08
CA LYS A 172 24.37 36.22 -19.44
C LYS A 172 23.48 35.10 -19.98
N ALA A 173 23.47 34.91 -21.30
CA ALA A 173 22.64 33.91 -21.96
C ALA A 173 23.03 32.49 -21.54
N THR A 174 24.34 32.19 -21.51
CA THR A 174 24.86 30.87 -21.14
C THR A 174 24.61 30.54 -19.67
N ILE A 175 24.85 31.49 -18.77
CA ILE A 175 24.62 31.29 -17.33
C ILE A 175 23.13 31.07 -17.05
N LEU A 176 22.25 31.88 -17.66
CA LEU A 176 20.81 31.74 -17.49
C LEU A 176 20.32 30.39 -18.02
N ALA A 177 20.77 29.97 -19.21
CA ALA A 177 20.38 28.68 -19.79
C ALA A 177 20.80 27.50 -18.91
N ASN A 178 22.03 27.52 -18.40
CA ASN A 178 22.54 26.46 -17.51
C ASN A 178 21.74 26.40 -16.21
N GLY A 179 21.50 27.55 -15.58
CA GLY A 179 20.77 27.60 -14.31
C GLY A 179 19.28 27.25 -14.43
N ILE A 180 18.62 27.62 -15.53
CA ILE A 180 17.25 27.15 -15.83
C ILE A 180 17.25 25.63 -16.01
N SER A 181 18.20 25.09 -16.77
CA SER A 181 18.33 23.64 -16.96
C SER A 181 18.54 22.91 -15.63
N GLU A 182 19.33 23.50 -14.73
CA GLU A 182 19.57 23.00 -13.37
C GLU A 182 18.26 22.96 -12.56
N ALA A 183 17.54 24.08 -12.53
CA ALA A 183 16.27 24.22 -11.84
C ALA A 183 15.21 23.24 -12.36
N MET A 184 15.20 22.95 -13.66
CA MET A 184 14.27 21.98 -14.25
C MET A 184 14.53 20.53 -13.85
N ASN A 185 15.77 20.17 -13.48
CA ASN A 185 16.08 18.84 -12.95
C ASN A 185 15.27 18.57 -11.65
N CYS A 186 15.07 19.58 -10.81
CA CYS A 186 14.26 19.48 -9.59
C CYS A 186 12.84 18.99 -9.83
N THR A 187 12.18 19.55 -10.84
CA THR A 187 10.83 19.11 -11.21
C THR A 187 10.86 17.70 -11.81
N GLY A 188 11.86 17.39 -12.65
CA GLY A 188 12.04 16.07 -13.23
C GLY A 188 12.14 14.96 -12.17
N PHE A 189 13.00 15.15 -11.16
CA PHE A 189 13.15 14.19 -10.06
C PHE A 189 11.94 14.14 -9.12
N GLY A 190 11.29 15.28 -8.88
CA GLY A 190 10.03 15.34 -8.13
C GLY A 190 8.94 14.50 -8.78
N LEU A 191 8.76 14.61 -10.09
CA LEU A 191 7.82 13.80 -10.86
C LEU A 191 8.22 12.33 -10.91
N LEU A 192 9.51 12.04 -11.11
CA LEU A 192 10.04 10.68 -11.11
C LEU A 192 9.77 9.96 -9.78
N THR A 193 9.75 10.69 -8.66
CA THR A 193 9.41 10.16 -7.33
C THR A 193 7.90 10.08 -7.12
N ALA A 194 7.15 11.10 -7.53
CA ALA A 194 5.71 11.20 -7.30
C ALA A 194 4.91 10.15 -8.07
N ILE A 195 5.21 9.94 -9.36
CA ILE A 195 4.44 9.05 -10.23
C ILE A 195 4.42 7.61 -9.69
N PRO A 196 5.57 6.97 -9.39
CA PRO A 196 5.56 5.61 -8.82
C PRO A 196 4.90 5.55 -7.45
N SER A 197 5.06 6.59 -6.62
CA SER A 197 4.47 6.65 -5.28
C SER A 197 2.94 6.65 -5.34
N VAL A 198 2.35 7.43 -6.24
CA VAL A 198 0.90 7.50 -6.43
C VAL A 198 0.35 6.21 -7.05
N ILE A 199 1.05 5.62 -8.03
CA ILE A 199 0.65 4.33 -8.60
C ILE A 199 0.65 3.24 -7.53
N ALA A 200 1.72 3.16 -6.73
CA ALA A 200 1.81 2.21 -5.63
C ALA A 200 0.72 2.43 -4.59
N PHE A 201 0.42 3.70 -4.25
CA PHE A 201 -0.71 4.04 -3.38
C PHE A 201 -2.02 3.48 -3.92
N SER A 202 -2.35 3.71 -5.20
CA SER A 202 -3.60 3.22 -5.80
C SER A 202 -3.71 1.69 -5.74
N ILE A 203 -2.64 0.97 -6.08
CA ILE A 203 -2.62 -0.50 -6.06
C ILE A 203 -2.76 -1.03 -4.62
N LEU A 204 -1.98 -0.50 -3.68
CA LEU A 204 -1.99 -0.95 -2.28
C LEU A 204 -3.29 -0.57 -1.58
N SER A 205 -3.85 0.60 -1.86
CA SER A 205 -5.14 1.03 -1.33
C SER A 205 -6.26 0.14 -1.87
N GLY A 206 -6.29 -0.14 -3.18
CA GLY A 206 -7.27 -1.07 -3.75
C GLY A 206 -7.18 -2.46 -3.13
N ARG A 207 -5.96 -2.95 -2.87
CA ARG A 207 -5.76 -4.25 -2.20
C ARG A 207 -6.21 -4.23 -0.75
N ALA A 208 -5.93 -3.15 -0.01
CA ALA A 208 -6.41 -2.96 1.36
C ALA A 208 -7.94 -3.00 1.43
N THR A 209 -8.63 -2.23 0.58
CA THR A 209 -10.09 -2.22 0.49
C THR A 209 -10.65 -3.60 0.15
N SER A 210 -10.04 -4.33 -0.79
CA SER A 210 -10.44 -5.69 -1.12
C SER A 210 -10.35 -6.64 0.09
N LEU A 211 -9.29 -6.55 0.90
CA LEU A 211 -9.14 -7.37 2.11
C LEU A 211 -10.19 -7.03 3.18
N VAL A 212 -10.53 -5.74 3.33
CA VAL A 212 -11.60 -5.31 4.25
C VAL A 212 -12.96 -5.82 3.78
N ASN A 213 -13.24 -5.76 2.48
CA ASN A 213 -14.46 -6.33 1.91
C ASN A 213 -14.54 -7.85 2.14
N ASP A 214 -13.42 -8.56 1.97
CA ASP A 214 -13.35 -10.00 2.26
C ASP A 214 -13.66 -10.30 3.73
N ILE A 215 -13.21 -9.46 4.67
CA ILE A 215 -13.55 -9.57 6.09
C ILE A 215 -15.05 -9.41 6.28
N ASN A 216 -15.63 -8.31 5.80
CA ASN A 216 -17.04 -8.01 6.01
C ASN A 216 -17.96 -9.08 5.42
N GLU A 217 -17.70 -9.50 4.17
CA GLU A 217 -18.51 -10.53 3.52
C GLU A 217 -18.40 -11.88 4.24
N THR A 218 -17.20 -12.26 4.66
CA THR A 218 -16.97 -13.52 5.39
C THR A 218 -17.61 -13.47 6.77
N SER A 219 -17.53 -12.35 7.49
CA SER A 219 -18.17 -12.16 8.81
C SER A 219 -19.68 -12.36 8.71
N VAL A 220 -20.33 -11.72 7.73
CA VAL A 220 -21.77 -11.88 7.48
C VAL A 220 -22.10 -13.33 7.10
N ALA A 221 -21.31 -13.94 6.22
CA ALA A 221 -21.52 -15.33 5.82
C ALA A 221 -21.39 -16.30 7.00
N VAL A 222 -20.41 -16.09 7.88
CA VAL A 222 -20.19 -16.92 9.07
C VAL A 222 -21.29 -16.70 10.11
N LEU A 223 -21.70 -15.46 10.37
CA LEU A 223 -22.84 -15.17 11.24
C LEU A 223 -24.09 -15.92 10.78
N ASN A 224 -24.46 -15.77 9.50
CA ASN A 224 -25.62 -16.45 8.94
C ASN A 224 -25.54 -17.98 9.06
N LEU A 225 -24.34 -18.56 8.88
CA LEU A 225 -24.13 -19.99 9.09
C LEU A 225 -24.32 -20.40 10.56
N ILE A 226 -23.80 -19.62 11.50
CA ILE A 226 -23.94 -19.88 12.94
C ILE A 226 -25.42 -19.80 13.34
N VAL A 227 -26.12 -18.75 12.92
CA VAL A 227 -27.54 -18.51 13.25
C VAL A 227 -28.42 -19.63 12.67
N ASN A 228 -28.24 -19.98 11.39
CA ASN A 228 -29.00 -21.04 10.74
C ASN A 228 -28.70 -22.46 11.27
N ASN A 229 -27.56 -22.65 11.94
CA ASN A 229 -27.18 -23.94 12.53
C ASN A 229 -27.14 -23.93 14.06
N ARG A 230 -27.73 -22.90 14.70
CA ARG A 230 -27.71 -22.70 16.15
C ARG A 230 -28.23 -23.90 16.94
N ASP A 231 -29.26 -24.58 16.45
CA ASP A 231 -29.86 -25.73 17.13
C ASP A 231 -28.90 -26.92 17.24
N LYS A 232 -27.98 -27.06 16.28
CA LYS A 232 -26.93 -28.09 16.32
C LYS A 232 -25.92 -27.81 17.43
N PHE A 233 -25.59 -26.54 17.65
CA PHE A 233 -24.65 -26.12 18.69
C PHE A 233 -25.24 -26.26 20.10
N LYS A 234 -26.56 -26.04 20.28
CA LYS A 234 -27.24 -26.26 21.57
C LYS A 234 -27.24 -27.74 21.99
N ASN A 235 -27.46 -28.65 21.05
CA ASN A 235 -27.51 -30.08 21.34
C ASN A 235 -26.13 -30.67 21.67
N ALA A 236 -25.05 -30.11 21.13
CA ALA A 236 -23.68 -30.51 21.43
C ALA A 236 -23.27 -30.17 22.89
N THR A 237 -23.62 -28.98 23.38
CA THR A 237 -23.34 -28.58 24.78
C THR A 237 -24.18 -29.37 25.79
N VAL A 238 -25.43 -29.69 25.46
CA VAL A 238 -26.30 -30.52 26.33
C VAL A 238 -25.85 -31.99 26.35
N SER A 239 -25.44 -32.56 25.22
CA SER A 239 -24.92 -33.94 25.17
C SER A 239 -23.60 -34.10 25.91
N ALA A 240 -22.71 -33.10 25.88
CA ALA A 240 -21.46 -33.10 26.64
C ALA A 240 -21.68 -32.92 28.16
N ALA A 241 -22.74 -32.22 28.57
CA ALA A 241 -23.13 -32.07 29.97
C ALA A 241 -23.85 -33.31 30.52
N SER A 242 -24.69 -33.97 29.71
CA SER A 242 -25.42 -35.19 30.11
C SER A 242 -24.49 -36.39 30.31
N GLY A 243 -23.43 -36.52 29.49
CA GLY A 243 -22.46 -37.63 29.60
C GLY A 243 -21.53 -37.54 30.82
N ARG A 244 -21.48 -36.41 31.54
CA ARG A 244 -20.73 -36.28 32.80
C ARG A 244 -21.54 -36.69 34.04
N HIS A 245 -22.86 -36.80 33.93
CA HIS A 245 -23.74 -37.18 35.05
C HIS A 245 -24.03 -38.69 35.12
N GLU A 246 -23.56 -39.48 34.14
CA GLU A 246 -23.73 -40.95 34.12
C GLU A 246 -22.49 -41.73 34.58
N GLU A 247 -21.39 -41.04 34.91
CA GLU A 247 -20.12 -41.65 35.39
C GLU A 247 -19.83 -41.41 36.89
N GLU A 248 -20.77 -40.87 37.67
CA GLU A 248 -20.72 -40.83 39.16
C GLU A 248 -21.69 -41.85 39.78
#